data_AF-A0A4S0R9C4-F1
#
_entry.id   AF-A0A4S0R9C4-F1
#
_cell.length_a   1.000
_cell.length_b   1.000
_cell.length_c   1.000
_cell.angle_alpha   90.00
_cell.angle_beta   90.00
_cell.angle_gamma   90.00
#
_symmetry.space_group_name_H-M   'P 1'
#
loop_
_entity.id
_entity.type
_entity.pdbx_description
1 polymer ?
#
loop_
_entity_poly.entity_id
_entity_poly.type
_entity_poly.pdbx_seq_one_letter_code
_entity_poly.pdbx_strand_id
1 'polypeptide(L)' 'LDGPDSLKALKYRLQAEFLITVLALDRPDDLQEALEDALSRGKRWRERIKKSINKSPSLQARLGPLT' A
#
# COMPACT_ATOMS: atom_id res chain seq x y z
N LEU A 1 15.20 1.71 19.50
CA LEU A 1 15.40 0.81 18.34
C LEU A 1 14.16 0.93 17.44
N ASP A 2 14.09 1.99 16.63
CA ASP A 2 12.97 2.25 15.70
C ASP A 2 13.42 1.95 14.27
N GLY A 3 13.85 0.72 14.04
CA GLY A 3 14.21 0.22 12.71
C GLY A 3 12.98 -0.19 11.90
N PRO A 4 13.14 -0.46 10.59
CA PRO A 4 12.09 -1.00 9.72
C PRO A 4 11.51 -2.34 10.21
N ASP A 5 12.26 -3.07 11.05
CA ASP A 5 11.87 -4.34 11.68
C ASP A 5 11.38 -4.18 13.13
N SER A 6 11.12 -2.95 13.57
CA SER A 6 10.50 -2.72 14.87
C SER A 6 9.06 -3.28 14.89
N LEU A 7 8.61 -3.73 16.06
CA LEU A 7 7.21 -4.15 16.28
C LEU A 7 6.20 -3.07 15.87
N LYS A 8 6.57 -1.80 16.07
CA LYS A 8 5.80 -0.63 15.64
C LYS A 8 5.67 -0.58 14.12
N ALA A 9 6.79 -0.74 13.38
CA ALA A 9 6.78 -0.76 11.92
C ALA A 9 6.01 -1.97 11.35
N LEU A 10 6.05 -3.13 12.01
CA LEU A 10 5.23 -4.28 11.64
C LEU A 10 3.74 -3.99 11.84
N LYS A 11 3.36 -3.45 13.01
CA LYS A 11 1.97 -3.08 13.31
C LYS A 11 1.39 -2.14 12.26
N TYR A 12 2.11 -1.08 11.89
CA TYR A 12 1.62 -0.14 10.88
C TYR A 12 1.45 -0.77 9.51
N ARG A 13 2.33 -1.69 9.12
CA ARG A 13 2.19 -2.44 7.86
C ARG A 13 0.92 -3.29 7.87
N LEU A 14 0.70 -4.07 8.93
CA LEU A 14 -0.50 -4.89 9.07
C LEU A 14 -1.79 -4.05 9.09
N GLN A 15 -1.78 -2.90 9.76
CA GLN A 15 -2.93 -1.98 9.76
C GLN A 15 -3.21 -1.42 8.36
N ALA A 16 -2.18 -1.04 7.61
CA ALA A 16 -2.35 -0.56 6.23
C ALA A 16 -2.88 -1.66 5.31
N GLU A 17 -2.34 -2.89 5.41
CA GLU A 17 -2.83 -4.04 4.63
C GLU A 17 -4.28 -4.38 4.93
N PHE A 18 -4.66 -4.34 6.21
CA PHE A 18 -6.05 -4.55 6.62
C PHE A 18 -6.98 -3.48 6.04
N LEU A 19 -6.62 -2.20 6.16
CA LEU A 19 -7.42 -1.10 5.62
C LEU A 19 -7.58 -1.21 4.11
N ILE A 20 -6.49 -1.48 3.37
CA ILE A 20 -6.53 -1.66 1.91
C ILE A 20 -7.42 -2.85 1.54
N THR A 21 -7.39 -3.93 2.33
CA THR A 21 -8.26 -5.10 2.10
C THR A 21 -9.74 -4.76 2.26
N VAL A 22 -10.10 -4.00 3.31
CA VAL A 22 -11.48 -3.56 3.52
C VAL A 22 -11.94 -2.63 2.40
N LEU A 23 -11.11 -1.65 2.03
CA LEU A 23 -11.44 -0.71 0.95
C LEU A 23 -11.58 -1.42 -0.40
N ALA A 24 -10.75 -2.42 -0.69
CA ALA A 24 -10.86 -3.20 -1.92
C ALA A 24 -12.19 -3.99 -2.03
N LEU A 25 -12.85 -4.26 -0.90
CA LEU A 25 -14.14 -4.95 -0.87
C LEU A 25 -15.32 -3.98 -0.90
N ASP A 26 -15.29 -2.95 -0.04
CA ASP A 26 -16.44 -2.06 0.14
C ASP A 26 -16.43 -0.87 -0.83
N ARG A 27 -15.24 -0.42 -1.27
CA ARG A 27 -15.04 0.82 -2.04
C ARG A 27 -13.85 0.70 -3.02
N PRO A 28 -13.91 -0.23 -3.98
CA PRO A 28 -12.79 -0.49 -4.89
C PRO A 28 -12.45 0.73 -5.76
N ASP A 29 -13.45 1.49 -6.20
CA ASP A 29 -13.24 2.68 -7.04
C ASP A 29 -12.55 3.81 -6.25
N ASP A 30 -13.00 4.11 -5.02
CA ASP A 30 -12.35 5.09 -4.13
C ASP A 30 -10.90 4.70 -3.83
N LEU A 31 -10.63 3.40 -3.66
CA LEU A 31 -9.28 2.89 -3.43
C LEU A 31 -8.39 3.10 -4.66
N GLN A 32 -8.93 2.86 -5.86
CA GLN A 32 -8.22 3.09 -7.11
C GLN A 32 -7.93 4.58 -7.30
N GLU A 33 -8.92 5.46 -7.12
CA GLU A 33 -8.74 6.91 -7.23
C GLU A 33 -7.66 7.41 -6.26
N ALA A 34 -7.69 6.95 -5.00
CA ALA A 34 -6.69 7.31 -4.01
C ALA A 34 -5.28 6.82 -4.39
N LEU A 35 -5.17 5.64 -5.00
CA LEU A 35 -3.90 5.12 -5.50
C LEU A 35 -3.38 5.95 -6.67
N GLU A 36 -4.25 6.32 -7.61
CA GLU A 36 -3.90 7.18 -8.75
C GLU A 36 -3.44 8.58 -8.29
N ASP A 37 -4.15 9.21 -7.35
CA ASP A 37 -3.70 10.47 -6.73
C ASP A 37 -2.33 10.30 -6.09
N ALA A 38 -2.12 9.25 -5.30
CA ALA A 38 -0.84 9.01 -4.64
C ALA A 38 0.31 8.81 -5.63
N LEU A 39 0.06 8.17 -6.78
CA LEU A 39 1.04 8.00 -7.86
C LEU A 39 1.31 9.32 -8.61
N SER A 40 0.33 10.23 -8.68
CA SER A 40 0.46 11.55 -9.30
C SER A 40 1.41 12.48 -8.52
N ARG A 41 1.59 12.27 -7.21
CA ARG A 41 2.44 13.09 -6.31
C ARG A 41 3.95 13.06 -6.62
N GLY A 42 4.36 12.35 -7.66
CA GLY A 42 5.69 12.41 -8.24
C GLY A 42 6.50 11.12 -8.11
N LYS A 43 7.67 11.10 -8.77
CA LYS A 43 8.49 9.88 -8.95
C LYS A 43 8.85 9.20 -7.64
N ARG A 44 9.20 9.97 -6.60
CA ARG A 44 9.57 9.41 -5.28
C ARG A 44 8.41 8.67 -4.61
N TRP A 45 7.19 9.17 -4.75
CA TRP A 45 5.99 8.51 -4.22
C TRP A 45 5.71 7.21 -4.95
N ARG A 46 5.77 7.23 -6.29
CA ARG A 46 5.62 6.03 -7.12
C ARG A 46 6.59 4.91 -6.73
N GLU A 47 7.87 5.22 -6.61
CA GLU A 47 8.88 4.21 -6.21
C GLU A 47 8.63 3.63 -4.81
N ARG A 48 8.20 4.47 -3.86
CA ARG A 48 7.90 4.02 -2.49
C ARG A 48 6.68 3.11 -2.43
N ILE A 49 5.62 3.47 -3.17
CA ILE A 49 4.39 2.68 -3.25
C ILE A 49 4.70 1.34 -3.93
N LYS A 50 5.38 1.37 -5.09
CA LYS A 50 5.81 0.16 -5.82
C LYS A 50 6.66 -0.76 -4.95
N LYS A 51 7.64 -0.22 -4.22
CA LYS A 51 8.45 -1.01 -3.27
C LYS A 51 7.63 -1.62 -2.14
N SER A 52 6.59 -0.93 -1.67
CA SER A 52 5.73 -1.42 -0.59
C SER A 52 4.82 -2.55 -1.07
N ILE A 53 4.22 -2.41 -2.26
CA ILE A 53 3.42 -3.46 -2.90
C ILE A 53 4.29 -4.67 -3.23
N ASN A 54 5.48 -4.49 -3.81
CA ASN A 54 6.38 -5.60 -4.15
C ASN A 54 6.83 -6.44 -2.93
N LYS A 55 6.79 -5.86 -1.73
CA LYS A 55 7.15 -6.55 -0.47
C LYS A 55 5.98 -7.23 0.22
N SER A 56 4.76 -7.03 -0.27
CA SER A 56 3.54 -7.53 0.35
C SER A 56 2.69 -8.30 -0.66
N PRO A 57 2.68 -9.64 -0.60
CA PRO A 57 1.84 -10.46 -1.47
C PRO A 57 0.35 -10.15 -1.34
N SER A 58 -0.11 -9.79 -0.14
CA SER A 58 -1.51 -9.39 0.11
C SER A 58 -1.85 -8.12 -0.66
N LEU A 59 -0.98 -7.10 -0.64
CA LEU A 59 -1.19 -5.87 -1.41
C LEU A 59 -1.15 -6.11 -2.93
N GLN A 60 -0.25 -6.97 -3.41
CA GLN A 60 -0.21 -7.33 -4.84
C GLN A 60 -1.52 -7.98 -5.31
N ALA A 61 -2.07 -8.89 -4.51
CA ALA A 61 -3.33 -9.54 -4.84
C ALA A 61 -4.52 -8.57 -4.88
N ARG A 62 -4.46 -7.46 -4.13
CA ARG A 62 -5.55 -6.47 -4.04
C ARG A 62 -5.42 -5.32 -5.03
N LEU A 63 -4.20 -4.83 -5.26
CA LEU A 63 -3.94 -3.64 -6.08
C LEU A 63 -3.39 -3.95 -7.47
N GLY A 64 -2.95 -5.20 -7.70
CA GLY A 64 -2.29 -5.60 -8.94
C GLY A 64 -0.84 -5.09 -9.07
N PRO A 65 -0.13 -5.50 -10.14
CA PRO A 65 1.21 -5.01 -10.41
C PRO A 65 1.17 -3.55 -10.88
N LEU A 66 1.92 -2.67 -10.19
CA LEU A 66 2.19 -1.33 -10.70
C LEU A 66 3.33 -1.40 -11.74
N THR A 67 2.98 -1.21 -13.01
CA THR A 67 3.92 -1.17 -14.14
C THR A 67 4.85 0.02 -14.04
#